data_AF-R9JN70-F1
#
_entry.id   AF-R9JN70-F1
#
_cell.length_a   1.000
_cell.length_b   1.000
_cell.length_c   1.000
_cell.angle_alpha   90.00
_cell.angle_beta   90.00
_cell.angle_gamma   90.00
#
_symmetry.space_group_name_H-M   'P 1'
#
loop_
_entity.id
_entity.type
_entity.pdbx_description
1 polymer ?
#
loop_
_entity_poly.entity_id
_entity_poly.type
_entity_poly.pdbx_seq_one_letter_code
_entity_poly.pdbx_strand_id
1 'polypeptide(L)' 'MVDNNNVFYSKTHEELILLFEQFLESEKTGSIPDNELGKIRDEYCERYRPNGILMLITDLTRVLAELWYEDNR' A
#
# COMPACT_ATOMS: atom_id res chain seq x y z
N MET A 1 -14.99 -4.67 2.04
CA MET A 1 -15.30 -4.34 0.64
C MET A 1 -14.00 -4.49 -0.12
N VAL A 2 -13.96 -5.28 -1.19
CA VAL A 2 -12.84 -5.25 -2.14
C VAL A 2 -13.01 -3.96 -2.91
N ASP A 3 -12.09 -3.00 -2.74
CA ASP A 3 -12.10 -1.80 -3.57
C ASP A 3 -11.50 -2.17 -4.94
N ASN A 4 -12.32 -2.14 -5.99
CA ASN A 4 -11.85 -2.35 -7.36
C ASN A 4 -10.86 -1.27 -7.83
N ASN A 5 -10.62 -0.22 -7.03
CA ASN A 5 -9.63 0.83 -7.28
C ASN A 5 -8.33 0.67 -6.49
N ASN A 6 -8.10 -0.47 -5.83
CA ASN A 6 -6.84 -0.75 -5.16
C ASN A 6 -5.70 -0.75 -6.20
N VAL A 7 -4.88 0.30 -6.15
CA VAL A 7 -3.83 0.56 -7.14
C VAL A 7 -2.72 -0.50 -7.12
N PHE A 8 -2.56 -1.20 -5.99
CA PHE A 8 -1.53 -2.20 -5.79
C PHE A 8 -1.76 -3.48 -6.62
N TYR A 9 -3.00 -3.77 -7.04
CA TYR A 9 -3.27 -4.89 -7.94
C TYR A 9 -2.62 -4.77 -9.33
N SER A 10 -2.29 -3.54 -9.76
CA SER A 10 -1.61 -3.30 -11.03
C SER A 10 -0.08 -3.32 -10.94
N LYS A 11 0.47 -3.49 -9.73
CA LYS A 11 1.92 -3.43 -9.49
C LYS A 11 2.59 -4.77 -9.74
N THR A 12 3.81 -4.70 -10.25
CA THR A 12 4.71 -5.85 -10.33
C THR A 12 5.16 -6.30 -8.95
N HIS A 13 5.71 -7.51 -8.86
CA HIS A 13 6.22 -8.05 -7.60
C HIS A 13 7.35 -7.18 -7.02
N GLU A 14 8.25 -6.71 -7.87
CA GLU A 14 9.36 -5.82 -7.49
C GLU A 14 8.86 -4.47 -6.98
N GLU A 15 7.83 -3.89 -7.61
CA GLU A 15 7.19 -2.66 -7.13
C GLU A 15 6.51 -2.88 -5.77
N LEU A 16 5.84 -4.02 -5.57
CA LEU A 16 5.20 -4.34 -4.29
C LEU A 16 6.21 -4.52 -3.15
N ILE A 17 7.36 -5.17 -3.42
CA ILE A 17 8.46 -5.27 -2.45
C ILE A 17 8.95 -3.86 -2.10
N LEU A 18 9.25 -3.03 -3.10
CA LEU A 18 9.72 -1.65 -2.86
C LEU A 18 8.73 -0.85 -2.01
N LEU A 19 7.44 -0.93 -2.33
CA LEU A 19 6.38 -0.21 -1.59
C LEU A 19 6.26 -0.73 -0.15
N PHE A 20 6.40 -2.04 0.06
CA PHE A 20 6.42 -2.60 1.40
C PHE A 20 7.66 -2.20 2.20
N GLU A 21 8.85 -2.16 1.59
CA GLU A 21 10.07 -1.66 2.22
C GLU A 21 9.91 -0.19 2.67
N GLN A 22 9.31 0.64 1.82
CA GLN A 22 9.02 2.04 2.14
C GLN A 22 7.98 2.17 3.27
N PHE A 23 7.01 1.26 3.33
CA PHE A 23 6.09 1.17 4.45
C PHE A 23 6.82 0.82 5.75
N LEU A 24 7.69 -0.20 5.75
CA LEU A 24 8.49 -0.57 6.93
C LEU A 24 9.41 0.57 7.41
N GLU A 25 9.96 1.38 6.49
CA GLU A 25 10.74 2.57 6.85
C GLU A 25 9.87 3.65 7.51
N SER A 26 8.62 3.81 7.02
CA SER A 26 7.67 4.73 7.63
C SER A 26 7.29 4.35 9.06
N GLU A 27 7.28 3.06 9.40
CA GLU A 27 7.01 2.58 10.76
C GLU A 27 8.11 3.01 11.75
N LYS A 28 9.36 3.06 11.30
CA LYS A 28 10.49 3.50 12.14
C LYS A 28 10.44 5.00 12.46
N THR A 29 9.97 5.79 11.50
CA THR A 29 9.97 7.26 11.58
C THR A 29 8.62 7.83 12.02
N GLY A 30 7.56 7.02 12.01
CA GLY A 30 6.18 7.43 12.29
C GLY A 30 5.55 8.26 11.17
N SER A 31 6.19 8.35 10.00
CA SER A 31 5.70 9.12 8.86
C SER A 31 6.08 8.45 7.55
N ILE A 32 5.14 8.38 6.61
CA ILE A 32 5.45 8.01 5.23
C ILE A 32 6.25 9.16 4.61
N PRO A 33 7.47 8.95 4.10
CA PRO A 33 8.27 10.02 3.50
C PRO A 33 7.81 10.34 2.07
N ASP A 34 8.36 11.40 1.47
CA ASP A 34 8.08 11.78 0.08
C ASP A 34 8.85 10.88 -0.91
N ASN A 35 8.35 9.67 -1.10
CA ASN A 35 8.82 8.65 -2.03
C ASN A 35 7.65 8.08 -2.84
N GLU A 36 7.84 6.95 -3.52
CA GLU A 36 6.76 6.34 -4.33
C GLU A 36 5.51 6.01 -3.49
N LEU A 37 5.69 5.44 -2.29
CA LEU A 37 4.58 5.22 -1.35
C LEU A 37 3.97 6.55 -0.88
N GLY A 38 4.78 7.60 -0.70
CA GLY A 38 4.34 8.96 -0.37
C GLY A 38 3.44 9.59 -1.44
N LYS A 39 3.75 9.38 -2.73
CA LYS A 39 2.90 9.83 -3.84
C LYS A 39 1.54 9.13 -3.82
N ILE A 40 1.54 7.81 -3.65
CA ILE A 40 0.30 7.02 -3.56
C ILE A 40 -0.51 7.42 -2.31
N ARG A 41 0.17 7.67 -1.18
CA ARG A 41 -0.44 8.19 0.04
C ARG A 41 -1.21 9.48 -0.24
N ASP A 42 -0.63 10.42 -0.99
CA ASP A 42 -1.26 11.69 -1.28
C ASP A 42 -2.54 11.51 -2.12
N GLU A 43 -2.50 10.65 -3.13
CA GLU A 43 -3.68 10.26 -3.91
C GLU A 43 -4.77 9.62 -3.04
N TYR A 44 -4.39 8.70 -2.15
CA TYR A 44 -5.31 8.05 -1.22
C TYR A 44 -5.91 9.04 -0.22
N CYS A 45 -5.12 9.98 0.30
CA CYS A 45 -5.58 11.04 1.19
C CYS A 45 -6.51 12.03 0.50
N GLU A 46 -6.31 12.31 -0.79
CA GLU A 46 -7.27 13.09 -1.57
C GLU A 46 -8.59 12.33 -1.76
N ARG A 47 -8.52 11.05 -2.15
CA ARG A 47 -9.69 10.25 -2.51
C ARG A 47 -10.55 9.79 -1.33
N TYR A 48 -9.95 9.39 -0.22
CA TYR A 48 -10.63 8.67 0.86
C TYR A 48 -10.66 9.42 2.20
N ARG A 49 -10.52 10.75 2.16
CA ARG A 49 -10.55 11.63 3.35
C ARG A 49 -11.73 11.30 4.28
N PRO A 50 -11.53 11.14 5.60
CA PRO A 50 -10.28 11.28 6.36
C PRO A 50 -9.44 9.99 6.44
N ASN A 51 -9.89 8.89 5.84
CA ASN A 51 -9.36 7.54 6.03
C ASN A 51 -8.26 7.14 5.03
N GLY A 52 -7.69 8.08 4.27
CA GLY A 52 -6.72 7.78 3.19
C GLY A 52 -5.56 6.91 3.63
N ILE A 53 -4.91 7.23 4.76
CA ILE A 53 -3.80 6.42 5.30
C ILE A 53 -4.25 5.01 5.67
N LEU A 54 -5.41 4.86 6.31
CA LEU A 54 -5.96 3.55 6.68
C LEU A 54 -6.25 2.70 5.44
N MET A 55 -6.84 3.31 4.41
CA MET A 55 -7.13 2.64 3.14
C MET A 55 -5.84 2.22 2.43
N LEU A 56 -4.84 3.10 2.38
CA LEU A 56 -3.52 2.82 1.79
C LEU A 56 -2.88 1.57 2.39
N ILE A 57 -2.79 1.52 3.72
CA ILE A 57 -2.13 0.41 4.44
C ILE A 57 -2.96 -0.87 4.28
N THR A 58 -4.29 -0.78 4.38
CA THR A 58 -5.18 -1.93 4.20
C THR A 58 -5.03 -2.54 2.81
N ASP A 59 -5.01 -1.71 1.78
CA ASP A 59 -4.93 -2.16 0.39
C ASP A 59 -3.57 -2.76 0.05
N LEU A 60 -2.46 -2.14 0.50
CA LEU A 60 -1.11 -2.66 0.29
C LEU A 60 -0.94 -4.02 0.97
N THR A 61 -1.32 -4.12 2.24
CA THR A 61 -1.19 -5.36 3.03
C THR A 61 -2.09 -6.46 2.52
N ARG A 62 -3.30 -6.13 2.02
CA ARG A 62 -4.21 -7.09 1.41
C ARG A 62 -3.58 -7.75 0.16
N VAL A 63 -3.04 -6.97 -0.76
CA VAL A 63 -2.43 -7.52 -2.00
C VAL A 63 -1.25 -8.43 -1.67
N LEU A 64 -0.38 -8.03 -0.75
CA LEU A 64 0.74 -8.85 -0.30
C LEU A 64 0.27 -10.16 0.37
N ALA A 65 -0.78 -10.09 1.19
CA ALA A 65 -1.35 -11.26 1.84
C ALA A 65 -2.03 -12.22 0.85
N GLU A 66 -2.71 -11.69 -0.18
CA GLU A 66 -3.30 -12.50 -1.26
C GLU A 66 -2.20 -13.23 -2.06
N LEU A 67 -1.11 -12.55 -2.43
CA LEU A 67 0.03 -13.19 -3.09
C LEU A 67 0.64 -14.30 -2.24
N TRP A 68 0.89 -14.04 -0.96
CA TRP A 68 1.39 -15.06 -0.04
C TRP A 68 0.43 -16.25 0.07
N TYR A 69 -0.87 -15.99 0.16
CA TYR A 69 -1.88 -17.05 0.24
C TYR A 69 -1.92 -17.90 -1.02
N GLU A 70 -1.79 -17.30 -2.21
CA GLU A 70 -1.74 -18.02 -3.49
C GLU A 70 -0.50 -18.91 -3.61
N ASP A 71 0.64 -18.44 -3.12
CA ASP A 71 1.90 -19.20 -3.13
C ASP A 71 1.95 -20.35 -2.10
N ASN A 72 1.09 -20.30 -1.07
CA ASN A 72 1.13 -21.21 0.09
C ASN A 72 -0.13 -22.06 0.28
N ARG A 73 -1.06 -22.07 -0.68
CA ARG A 73 -2.29 -22.88 -0.63
C ARG A 73 -2.19 -24.25 -1.31
#